data_AF-A0AAN9VS40-F1
#
_entry.id   AF-A0AAN9VS40-F1
#
_cell.length_a   1.000
_cell.length_b   1.000
_cell.length_c   1.000
_cell.angle_alpha   90.00
_cell.angle_beta   90.00
_cell.angle_gamma   90.00
#
_symmetry.space_group_name_H-M   'P 1'
#
loop_
_entity.id
_entity.type
_entity.pdbx_description
1 polymer ?
#
loop_
_entity_poly.entity_id
_entity_poly.type
_entity_poly.pdbx_seq_one_letter_code
_entity_poly.pdbx_strand_id
1 'polypeptide(L)'
;MDFCEGGGDGDARHFGQDAGTPPPTPAQARSPASPERQFCSSTTQPLGHADEGIKEDMPRRLCLVCGDVASGFHYGVVSCEVCKAFFKRTIHGNIEYTCPAANDCDINKRRRKACRACRFQKCLRMGMLKERVRLDRVRGGRQKCRRNP
;
A
#
# COMPACT_ATOMS: atom_id res chain seq x y z
N MET A 1 -54.34 -1.27 33.62
CA MET A 1 -53.00 -1.84 33.40
C MET A 1 -53.08 -2.54 32.04
N ASP A 2 -52.76 -1.94 30.91
CA ASP A 2 -51.87 -0.83 30.61
C ASP A 2 -52.36 -0.13 29.33
N PHE A 3 -52.28 1.20 29.31
CA PHE A 3 -52.64 2.07 28.19
C PHE A 3 -51.52 2.01 27.14
N CYS A 4 -51.80 1.57 25.92
CA CYS A 4 -50.92 1.84 24.78
C CYS A 4 -51.22 3.25 24.27
N GLU A 5 -50.41 4.23 24.69
CA GLU A 5 -50.34 5.55 24.06
C GLU A 5 -48.94 5.81 23.51
N GLY A 6 -48.90 6.43 22.33
CA GLY A 6 -47.71 6.89 21.62
C GLY A 6 -47.87 6.63 20.12
N GLY A 7 -48.25 7.57 19.25
CA GLY A 7 -48.24 9.02 19.33
C GLY A 7 -47.18 9.59 18.38
N GLY A 8 -47.61 10.25 17.31
CA GLY A 8 -46.92 11.42 16.73
C GLY A 8 -46.09 11.21 15.47
N ASP A 9 -46.70 11.52 14.32
CA ASP A 9 -46.05 11.95 13.08
C ASP A 9 -45.17 13.20 13.31
N GLY A 10 -43.99 13.24 12.68
CA GLY A 10 -43.09 14.39 12.73
C GLY A 10 -41.97 14.33 11.69
N ASP A 11 -42.28 14.79 10.47
CA ASP A 11 -41.30 15.21 9.48
C ASP A 11 -40.61 16.49 9.97
N ALA A 12 -39.28 16.46 10.09
CA ALA A 12 -38.49 17.67 10.27
C ALA A 12 -37.11 17.50 9.64
N ARG A 13 -37.05 17.81 8.34
CA ARG A 13 -35.82 18.23 7.68
C ARG A 13 -35.31 19.51 8.34
N HIS A 14 -34.08 19.53 8.83
CA HIS A 14 -33.35 20.77 9.10
C HIS A 14 -31.89 20.68 8.65
N PHE A 15 -31.59 21.53 7.68
CA PHE A 15 -30.26 21.91 7.22
C PHE A 15 -29.56 22.75 8.31
N GLY A 16 -28.26 22.54 8.49
CA GLY A 16 -27.41 23.36 9.34
C GLY A 16 -25.94 23.18 8.99
N GLN A 17 -25.52 23.88 7.93
CA GLN A 17 -24.12 24.14 7.58
C GLN A 17 -23.77 25.51 8.17
N ASP A 18 -22.66 25.62 8.91
CA ASP A 18 -21.88 26.87 9.00
C ASP A 18 -20.52 26.64 9.68
N ALA A 19 -19.44 26.84 8.93
CA ALA A 19 -18.12 27.20 9.46
C ALA A 19 -17.39 28.03 8.40
N GLY A 20 -17.30 29.34 8.66
CA GLY A 20 -16.85 30.37 7.73
C GLY A 20 -15.41 30.22 7.22
N THR A 21 -15.23 30.59 5.96
CA THR A 21 -13.93 30.73 5.28
C THR A 21 -13.59 32.22 5.13
N PRO A 22 -12.35 32.66 5.42
CA PRO A 22 -11.95 34.06 5.25
C PRO A 22 -11.70 34.49 3.77
N PRO A 23 -11.69 35.81 3.49
CA PRO A 23 -11.80 36.43 2.15
C PRO A 23 -10.52 36.42 1.29
N PRO A 24 -10.63 36.78 -0.02
CA PRO A 24 -9.56 36.66 -1.00
C PRO A 24 -8.58 37.84 -1.03
N THR A 25 -7.32 37.57 -1.38
CA THR A 25 -6.33 38.58 -1.78
C THR A 25 -6.04 38.48 -3.29
N PRO A 26 -5.97 39.59 -4.03
CA PRO A 26 -5.73 39.56 -5.47
C PRO A 26 -4.27 39.83 -5.87
N ALA A 27 -3.89 39.21 -7.00
CA ALA A 27 -3.01 39.70 -8.09
C ALA A 27 -1.59 40.18 -7.76
N GLN A 28 -0.52 39.96 -8.52
CA GLN A 28 -0.11 39.34 -9.80
C GLN A 28 1.45 39.43 -9.72
N ALA A 29 2.31 38.68 -10.42
CA ALA A 29 2.45 38.70 -11.86
C ALA A 29 3.67 37.84 -12.30
N ARG A 30 3.61 37.40 -13.57
CA ARG A 30 4.73 37.21 -14.51
C ARG A 30 5.50 35.89 -14.50
N SER A 31 5.15 35.05 -15.48
CA SER A 31 6.05 34.16 -16.22
C SER A 31 7.25 34.95 -16.80
N PRO A 32 8.39 34.29 -17.08
CA PRO A 32 8.53 33.60 -18.36
C PRO A 32 9.23 32.23 -18.26
N ALA A 33 9.19 31.53 -19.39
CA ALA A 33 9.60 30.15 -19.62
C ALA A 33 11.12 29.89 -19.52
N SER A 34 11.44 28.62 -19.19
CA SER A 34 12.68 27.86 -19.47
C SER A 34 13.99 28.27 -18.76
N PRO A 35 14.93 27.32 -18.44
CA PRO A 35 15.41 26.28 -19.34
C PRO A 35 15.45 24.84 -18.79
N GLU A 36 15.13 23.92 -19.70
CA GLU A 36 15.70 22.59 -19.91
C GLU A 36 16.41 21.90 -18.74
N ARG A 37 15.74 20.91 -18.18
CA ARG A 37 16.42 19.80 -17.52
C ARG A 37 17.29 19.11 -18.57
N GLN A 38 18.61 19.17 -18.37
CA GLN A 38 19.62 18.45 -19.12
C GLN A 38 19.21 16.98 -19.31
N PHE A 39 18.64 16.72 -20.48
CA PHE A 39 18.58 15.42 -21.09
C PHE A 39 19.91 15.25 -21.81
N CYS A 40 20.80 14.42 -21.28
CA CYS A 40 22.01 14.05 -22.01
C CYS A 40 21.60 13.04 -23.09
N SER A 41 21.39 13.56 -24.31
CA SER A 41 21.09 12.87 -25.56
C SER A 41 22.20 11.90 -25.98
N SER A 42 21.88 10.83 -26.73
CA SER A 42 22.14 10.75 -28.19
C SER A 42 21.32 9.58 -28.78
N THR A 43 20.32 9.84 -29.62
CA THR A 43 20.35 9.78 -31.12
C THR A 43 20.34 8.33 -31.64
N THR A 44 19.21 7.74 -32.06
CA THR A 44 18.60 7.88 -33.40
C THR A 44 17.24 7.15 -33.45
N GLN A 45 16.23 7.72 -34.12
CA GLN A 45 15.08 6.98 -34.71
C GLN A 45 15.42 6.71 -36.21
N PRO A 46 14.70 5.88 -37.02
CA PRO A 46 13.32 5.39 -36.86
C PRO A 46 13.01 3.95 -37.38
N LEU A 47 11.87 3.38 -36.95
CA LEU A 47 10.73 2.90 -37.78
C LEU A 47 9.84 1.94 -36.97
N GLY A 48 8.53 2.13 -37.10
CA GLY A 48 7.48 1.72 -36.17
C GLY A 48 7.32 0.22 -35.93
N HIS A 49 6.68 -0.12 -34.81
CA HIS A 49 5.56 -1.07 -34.70
C HIS A 49 4.75 -0.71 -33.44
N ALA A 50 3.42 -0.60 -33.61
CA ALA A 50 2.46 -0.41 -32.55
C ALA A 50 2.03 -1.77 -31.97
N ASP A 51 2.45 -2.09 -30.74
CA ASP A 51 1.76 -2.96 -29.78
C ASP A 51 2.30 -2.64 -28.37
N GLU A 52 1.49 -2.01 -27.52
CA GLU A 52 1.95 -1.30 -26.34
C GLU A 52 2.24 -2.19 -25.12
N GLY A 53 3.50 -2.17 -24.64
CA GLY A 53 3.76 -2.30 -23.20
C GLY A 53 5.04 -2.96 -22.72
N ILE A 54 6.05 -3.24 -23.56
CA ILE A 54 7.32 -3.81 -23.08
C ILE A 54 8.24 -2.69 -22.53
N LYS A 55 8.26 -2.56 -21.20
CA LYS A 55 9.38 -1.94 -20.46
C LYS A 55 10.42 -3.03 -20.19
N GLU A 56 11.35 -3.27 -21.11
CA GLU A 56 12.48 -4.16 -20.85
C GLU A 56 13.46 -3.54 -19.85
N ASP A 57 13.95 -4.43 -18.99
CA ASP A 57 15.20 -4.37 -18.24
C ASP A 57 15.42 -3.28 -17.18
N MET A 58 14.46 -3.13 -16.29
CA MET A 58 14.83 -2.98 -14.87
C MET A 58 14.40 -4.26 -14.14
N PRO A 59 15.30 -4.97 -13.44
CA PRO A 59 14.93 -6.20 -12.74
C PRO A 59 13.83 -5.89 -11.74
N ARG A 60 12.58 -6.21 -12.12
CA ARG A 60 11.42 -6.04 -11.26
C ARG A 60 11.63 -6.92 -10.06
N ARG A 61 11.86 -6.29 -8.91
CA ARG A 61 12.05 -7.01 -7.65
C ARG A 61 10.79 -7.84 -7.38
N LEU A 62 10.95 -9.14 -7.16
CA LEU A 62 9.85 -10.04 -6.80
C LEU A 62 9.74 -10.18 -5.29
N CYS A 63 8.51 -10.34 -4.80
CA CYS A 63 8.26 -10.56 -3.39
C CYS A 63 8.79 -11.93 -2.97
N LEU A 64 9.76 -11.96 -2.05
CA LEU A 64 10.37 -13.22 -1.58
C LEU A 64 9.39 -14.17 -0.88
N VAL A 65 8.23 -13.66 -0.44
CA VAL A 65 7.20 -14.48 0.20
C VAL A 65 6.31 -15.19 -0.82
N CYS A 66 5.81 -14.48 -1.85
CA CYS A 66 4.75 -15.01 -2.72
C CYS A 66 5.02 -14.93 -4.23
N GLY A 67 6.17 -14.37 -4.63
CA GLY A 67 6.57 -14.22 -6.03
C GLY A 67 5.83 -13.15 -6.82
N ASP A 68 4.91 -12.40 -6.20
CA ASP A 68 4.22 -11.27 -6.85
C ASP A 68 5.16 -10.07 -7.00
N VAL A 69 4.79 -9.10 -7.84
CA VAL A 69 5.60 -7.88 -8.06
C VAL A 69 5.80 -7.15 -6.72
N ALA A 70 7.05 -6.95 -6.33
CA ALA A 70 7.38 -6.22 -5.10
C ALA A 70 7.29 -4.70 -5.35
N SER A 71 6.74 -3.99 -4.37
CA SER A 71 6.72 -2.52 -4.38
C SER A 71 7.97 -1.93 -3.74
N GLY A 72 8.72 -2.72 -2.98
CA GLY A 72 9.95 -2.29 -2.31
C GLY A 72 10.29 -3.15 -1.10
N PHE A 73 11.08 -2.58 -0.18
CA PHE A 73 11.39 -3.20 1.09
C PHE A 73 10.38 -2.80 2.14
N HIS A 74 9.74 -3.79 2.75
CA HIS A 74 8.83 -3.61 3.88
C HIS A 74 9.25 -4.53 5.01
N TYR A 75 9.38 -3.96 6.21
CA TYR A 75 9.72 -4.70 7.43
C TYR A 75 11.01 -5.53 7.32
N GLY A 76 11.99 -5.06 6.53
CA GLY A 76 13.29 -5.72 6.34
C GLY A 76 13.43 -6.54 5.05
N VAL A 77 12.35 -6.80 4.30
CA VAL A 77 12.38 -7.72 3.14
C VAL A 77 11.73 -7.11 1.91
N VAL A 78 12.26 -7.46 0.72
CA VAL A 78 11.61 -7.19 -0.56
C VAL A 78 10.25 -7.90 -0.62
N SER A 79 9.18 -7.13 -0.59
CA SER A 79 7.82 -7.67 -0.53
C SER A 79 6.80 -6.84 -1.30
N CYS A 80 5.67 -7.47 -1.63
CA CYS A 80 4.53 -6.81 -2.28
C CYS A 80 3.61 -6.15 -1.24
N GLU A 81 2.78 -5.21 -1.69
CA GLU A 81 1.82 -4.50 -0.83
C GLU A 81 0.88 -5.43 -0.07
N VAL A 82 0.50 -6.56 -0.68
CA VAL A 82 -0.42 -7.52 -0.05
C VAL A 82 0.25 -8.24 1.12
N CYS A 83 1.52 -8.64 0.97
CA CYS A 83 2.26 -9.29 2.06
C CYS A 83 2.61 -8.28 3.17
N LYS A 84 2.94 -7.04 2.82
CA LYS A 84 3.11 -5.94 3.78
C LYS A 84 1.86 -5.73 4.63
N ALA A 85 0.70 -5.54 3.99
CA ALA A 85 -0.54 -5.27 4.72
C ALA A 85 -1.03 -6.47 5.53
N PHE A 86 -0.78 -7.69 5.04
CA PHE A 86 -1.05 -8.93 5.77
C PHE A 86 -0.19 -9.00 7.04
N PHE A 87 1.13 -8.87 6.90
CA PHE A 87 2.07 -8.93 8.03
C PHE A 87 1.73 -7.89 9.11
N LYS A 88 1.47 -6.64 8.70
CA LYS A 88 1.04 -5.59 9.63
C LYS A 88 -0.21 -5.98 10.42
N ARG A 89 -1.24 -6.49 9.75
CA ARG A 89 -2.51 -6.88 10.39
C ARG A 89 -2.33 -8.03 11.37
N THR A 90 -1.53 -9.03 11.00
CA THR A 90 -1.25 -10.18 11.86
C THR A 90 -0.53 -9.75 13.14
N ILE A 91 0.47 -8.86 13.04
CA ILE A 91 1.20 -8.38 14.21
C ILE A 91 0.35 -7.44 15.08
N HIS A 92 -0.35 -6.47 14.50
CA HIS A 92 -1.17 -5.56 15.31
C HIS A 92 -2.34 -6.25 16.00
N GLY A 93 -2.92 -7.26 15.37
CA GLY A 93 -4.01 -8.02 15.93
C GLY A 93 -3.57 -9.21 16.78
N ASN A 94 -2.27 -9.44 16.95
CA ASN A 94 -1.71 -10.65 17.58
C ASN A 94 -2.40 -11.93 17.09
N ILE A 95 -2.64 -12.03 15.79
CA ILE A 95 -3.48 -13.11 15.23
C ILE A 95 -2.66 -14.38 15.07
N GLU A 96 -3.06 -15.43 15.77
CA GLU A 96 -2.52 -16.76 15.57
C GLU A 96 -3.30 -17.49 14.47
N TYR A 97 -2.58 -18.14 13.56
CA TYR A 97 -3.18 -18.89 12.45
C TYR A 97 -2.78 -20.36 12.55
N THR A 98 -3.76 -21.24 12.35
CA THR A 98 -3.54 -22.68 12.23
C THR A 98 -3.51 -23.08 10.76
N CYS A 99 -2.55 -23.93 10.36
CA CYS A 99 -2.54 -24.49 9.02
C CYS A 99 -3.63 -25.57 8.90
N PRO A 100 -4.44 -25.57 7.83
CA PRO A 100 -5.42 -26.64 7.58
C PRO A 100 -4.77 -27.96 7.10
N ALA A 101 -3.47 -27.96 6.84
CA ALA A 101 -2.69 -29.11 6.39
C ALA A 101 -1.47 -29.30 7.33
N ALA A 102 -0.31 -29.66 6.80
CA ALA A 102 0.88 -30.01 7.58
C ALA A 102 1.88 -28.85 7.83
N ASN A 103 1.43 -27.59 7.87
CA ASN A 103 2.30 -26.40 7.97
C ASN A 103 3.37 -26.23 6.85
N ASP A 104 3.31 -27.01 5.77
CA ASP A 104 4.31 -26.99 4.67
C ASP A 104 3.74 -26.55 3.30
N CYS A 105 2.79 -25.61 3.30
CA CYS A 105 2.17 -25.15 2.06
C CYS A 105 3.10 -24.21 1.26
N ASP A 106 3.35 -24.48 -0.05
CA ASP A 106 4.05 -23.48 -0.87
C ASP A 106 3.16 -22.27 -1.15
N ILE A 107 3.70 -21.11 -0.79
CA ILE A 107 3.06 -19.81 -0.89
C ILE A 107 3.44 -19.12 -2.19
N ASN A 108 2.46 -19.06 -3.09
CA ASN A 108 2.54 -18.39 -4.40
C ASN A 108 1.39 -17.36 -4.52
N LYS A 109 1.38 -16.52 -5.56
CA LYS A 109 0.30 -15.52 -5.80
C LYS A 109 -1.12 -16.10 -5.70
N ARG A 110 -1.32 -17.32 -6.23
CA ARG A 110 -2.61 -18.04 -6.20
C ARG A 110 -2.90 -18.67 -4.83
N ARG A 111 -1.92 -19.36 -4.23
CA ARG A 111 -2.10 -20.14 -2.99
C ARG A 111 -1.99 -19.34 -1.69
N ARG A 112 -1.51 -18.09 -1.72
CA ARG A 112 -1.33 -17.24 -0.52
C ARG A 112 -2.61 -16.93 0.26
N LYS A 113 -3.79 -17.18 -0.32
CA LYS A 113 -5.08 -17.06 0.38
C LYS A 113 -5.51 -18.37 1.07
N ALA A 114 -5.05 -19.51 0.58
CA ALA A 114 -5.45 -20.83 1.07
C ALA A 114 -4.91 -21.11 2.48
N CYS A 115 -3.65 -20.76 2.74
CA CYS A 115 -3.05 -20.95 4.06
C CYS A 115 -2.43 -19.65 4.61
N ARG A 116 -3.10 -19.08 5.62
CA ARG A 116 -2.65 -17.88 6.33
C ARG A 116 -1.46 -18.19 7.26
N ALA A 117 -1.47 -19.37 7.89
CA ALA A 117 -0.40 -19.82 8.78
C ALA A 117 0.95 -19.95 8.06
N CYS A 118 1.03 -20.78 7.02
CA CYS A 118 2.25 -20.95 6.24
C CYS A 118 2.72 -19.66 5.57
N ARG A 119 1.78 -18.78 5.18
CA ARG A 119 2.12 -17.46 4.66
C ARG A 119 2.83 -16.61 5.72
N PHE A 120 2.29 -16.55 6.93
CA PHE A 120 2.90 -15.77 8.01
C PHE A 120 4.23 -16.37 8.45
N GLN A 121 4.33 -17.69 8.58
CA GLN A 121 5.59 -18.38 8.85
C GLN A 121 6.64 -18.09 7.77
N LYS A 122 6.26 -18.11 6.48
CA LYS A 122 7.16 -17.75 5.38
C LYS A 122 7.59 -16.27 5.45
N CYS A 123 6.71 -15.35 5.84
CA CYS A 123 7.11 -13.96 6.08
C CYS A 123 8.26 -13.87 7.10
N LEU A 124 8.13 -14.54 8.24
CA LEU A 124 9.16 -14.58 9.28
C LEU A 124 10.44 -15.25 8.78
N ARG A 125 10.32 -16.39 8.09
CA ARG A 125 11.45 -17.13 7.51
C ARG A 125 12.25 -16.31 6.50
N MET A 126 11.57 -15.48 5.71
CA MET A 126 12.22 -14.59 4.74
C MET A 126 12.82 -13.32 5.39
N GLY A 127 12.65 -13.13 6.70
CA GLY A 127 13.22 -12.03 7.46
C GLY A 127 12.30 -10.83 7.67
N MET A 128 10.97 -10.97 7.54
CA MET A 128 10.06 -9.89 7.92
C MET A 128 10.04 -9.75 9.44
N LEU A 129 10.52 -8.63 9.92
CA LEU A 129 10.80 -8.38 11.33
C LEU A 129 9.57 -7.81 12.05
N LYS A 130 9.12 -8.47 13.11
CA LYS A 130 7.95 -8.05 13.90
C LYS A 130 8.22 -6.72 14.60
N GLU A 131 9.45 -6.52 15.08
CA GLU A 131 9.90 -5.30 15.75
C GLU A 131 9.95 -4.07 14.82
N ARG A 132 10.02 -4.28 13.50
CA ARG A 132 9.92 -3.18 12.51
C ARG A 132 8.48 -2.72 12.31
N VAL A 133 7.50 -3.42 12.86
CA VAL A 133 6.10 -3.03 12.86
C VAL A 133 5.87 -2.11 14.07
N ARG A 134 5.82 -0.80 13.82
CA ARG A 134 5.45 0.17 14.85
C ARG A 134 3.99 -0.05 15.25
N LEU A 135 3.75 -0.30 16.54
CA LEU A 135 2.42 -0.48 17.11
C LEU A 135 1.71 0.86 17.36
N ASP A 136 2.50 1.90 17.62
CA ASP A 136 2.03 3.28 17.72
C ASP A 136 1.63 3.85 16.36
N ARG A 137 0.43 4.44 16.28
CA ARG A 137 -0.17 5.01 15.06
C ARG A 137 0.53 6.27 14.53
N VAL A 138 1.68 6.64 15.09
CA VAL A 138 2.48 7.79 14.62
C VAL A 138 3.04 7.46 13.24
N ARG A 139 2.64 8.24 12.22
CA ARG A 139 3.06 8.06 10.81
C ARG A 139 4.59 8.14 10.72
N GLY A 140 5.27 7.00 10.63
CA GLY A 140 6.73 6.93 10.71
C GLY A 140 7.44 6.40 9.47
N GLY A 141 8.25 7.27 8.85
CA GLY A 141 9.63 7.04 8.37
C GLY A 141 9.90 6.02 7.25
N ARG A 142 10.38 6.52 6.10
CA ARG A 142 10.83 5.74 4.93
C ARG A 142 12.04 4.87 5.31
N GLN A 143 11.86 3.54 5.37
CA GLN A 143 12.97 2.59 5.60
C GLN A 143 13.89 2.56 4.39
N LYS A 144 15.15 2.96 4.59
CA LYS A 144 16.19 2.96 3.54
C LYS A 144 16.86 1.58 3.53
N CYS A 145 16.74 0.88 2.40
CA CYS A 145 17.39 -0.41 2.19
C CYS A 145 18.90 -0.17 2.16
N ARG A 146 19.64 -0.67 3.15
CA ARG A 146 21.10 -0.76 3.03
C ARG A 146 21.40 -1.91 2.08
N ARG A 147 21.93 -1.60 0.90
CA ARG A 147 22.44 -2.58 -0.05
C ARG A 147 23.85 -2.92 0.46
N ASN A 148 24.07 -4.15 0.92
CA ASN A 148 25.41 -4.58 1.27
C ASN A 148 26.24 -4.63 -0.04
N PRO A 149 27.49 -4.12 -0.04
CA PRO A 149 28.38 -4.24 -1.19
C PRO A 149 28.67 -5.70 -1.53
#